data_AF-A0A4R0S3K8-F1
#
_entry.id   AF-A0A4R0S3K8-F1
#
_cell.length_a   1.000
_cell.length_b   1.000
_cell.length_c   1.000
_cell.angle_alpha   90.00
_cell.angle_beta   90.00
_cell.angle_gamma   90.00
#
_symmetry.space_group_name_H-M   'P 1'
#
loop_
_entity.id
_entity.type
_entity.pdbx_description
1 polymer ?
#
loop_
_entity_poly.entity_id
_entity_poly.type
_entity_poly.pdbx_seq_one_letter_code
_entity_poly.pdbx_strand_id
1 'polypeptide(L)'
;MSDPTCEDCAPAQEVKVQATALETPAEDILNPATFVAPNPLPGPSICRWLHRASWVSTELLITFPSPTVKAITIMPHSTEKTAGRFRVWLFMEDQQPILMWDRKVEGGFPELKVLVSSFAQLYFDVGQSTWDCALRNREYAISFSLESHWDIRTNPSIDDDRDAEWIAS
;
A
#
# COMPACT_ATOMS: atom_id res chain seq x y z
N MET A 1 7.05 57.16 -7.22
CA MET A 1 6.49 55.81 -7.24
C MET A 1 7.47 54.98 -6.45
N SER A 2 7.13 54.74 -5.18
CA SER A 2 8.05 54.27 -4.15
C SER A 2 7.72 52.80 -3.86
N ASP A 3 8.68 51.91 -4.07
CA ASP A 3 8.62 50.51 -3.65
C ASP A 3 8.57 50.41 -2.12
N PRO A 4 7.74 49.52 -1.53
CA PRO A 4 7.88 49.17 -0.12
C PRO A 4 8.82 47.96 0.03
N THR A 5 9.98 48.24 0.62
CA THR A 5 10.91 47.26 1.19
C THR A 5 10.20 46.40 2.24
N CYS A 6 10.34 45.09 2.14
CA CYS A 6 9.90 44.12 3.14
C CYS A 6 10.98 44.02 4.22
N GLU A 7 10.72 44.56 5.42
CA GLU A 7 11.55 44.37 6.61
C GLU A 7 10.70 43.74 7.73
N ASP A 8 11.04 42.49 8.08
CA ASP A 8 11.42 42.02 9.43
C ASP A 8 10.96 40.57 9.73
N CYS A 9 11.92 39.64 9.67
CA CYS A 9 11.81 38.33 10.30
C CYS A 9 12.24 38.43 11.77
N ALA A 10 11.30 38.27 12.70
CA ALA A 10 11.62 38.13 14.12
C ALA A 10 12.33 36.79 14.41
N PRO A 11 13.29 36.74 15.36
CA PRO A 11 14.11 35.56 15.59
C PRO A 11 13.33 34.47 16.35
N ALA A 12 13.63 33.21 15.99
CA ALA A 12 13.08 32.01 16.63
C ALA A 12 13.40 31.98 18.13
N GLN A 13 12.36 31.92 18.96
CA GLN A 13 12.51 31.59 20.38
C GLN A 13 12.31 30.08 20.57
N GLU A 14 13.33 29.43 21.13
CA GLU A 14 13.32 28.01 21.48
C GLU A 14 12.27 27.73 22.56
N VAL A 15 11.22 26.98 22.20
CA VAL A 15 10.20 26.52 23.16
C VAL A 15 10.64 25.20 23.77
N LYS A 16 10.94 25.24 25.06
CA LYS A 16 11.31 24.08 25.90
C LYS A 16 10.04 23.28 26.23
N VAL A 17 9.89 22.11 25.61
CA VAL A 17 8.71 21.24 25.82
C VAL A 17 8.83 20.51 27.16
N GLN A 18 7.94 20.84 28.10
CA GLN A 18 7.68 20.01 29.27
C GLN A 18 6.49 19.10 28.96
N ALA A 19 6.69 17.79 29.12
CA ALA A 19 5.66 16.79 28.91
C ALA A 19 4.69 16.76 30.10
N THR A 20 3.50 17.34 29.90
CA THR A 20 2.34 17.10 30.77
C THR A 20 1.43 16.11 30.05
N ALA A 21 1.18 14.96 30.67
CA ALA A 21 0.21 13.97 30.18
C ALA A 21 -1.19 14.63 30.14
N LEU A 22 -1.73 14.82 28.93
CA LEU A 22 -3.06 15.39 28.71
C LEU A 22 -4.08 14.25 28.65
N GLU A 23 -5.07 14.34 29.53
CA GLU A 23 -6.31 13.57 29.52
C GLU A 23 -7.03 13.77 28.17
N THR A 24 -7.38 12.69 27.47
CA THR A 24 -8.06 12.77 26.17
C THR A 24 -9.45 13.38 26.34
N PRO A 25 -9.78 14.51 25.70
CA PRO A 25 -11.15 15.01 25.64
C PRO A 25 -12.03 13.95 24.97
N ALA A 26 -13.18 13.62 25.57
CA ALA A 26 -14.10 12.65 24.97
C ALA A 26 -14.59 13.18 23.61
N GLU A 27 -14.25 12.47 22.53
CA GLU A 27 -14.76 12.77 21.19
C GLU A 27 -16.27 12.50 21.15
N ASP A 28 -17.07 13.50 20.80
CA ASP A 28 -18.51 13.37 20.63
C ASP A 28 -18.82 13.15 19.14
N ILE A 29 -19.39 11.98 18.82
CA ILE A 29 -19.68 11.51 17.46
C ILE A 29 -20.57 12.49 16.67
N LEU A 30 -21.41 13.27 17.36
CA LEU A 30 -22.37 14.19 16.73
C LEU A 30 -21.88 15.65 16.69
N ASN A 31 -20.74 15.96 17.31
CA ASN A 31 -20.24 17.33 17.39
C ASN A 31 -18.89 17.49 16.67
N PRO A 32 -18.86 18.10 15.47
CA PRO A 32 -17.65 18.24 14.69
C PRO A 32 -16.59 19.17 15.33
N ALA A 33 -16.98 19.98 16.31
CA ALA A 33 -16.03 20.82 17.05
C ALA A 33 -15.15 20.03 18.03
N THR A 34 -15.47 18.76 18.29
CA THR A 34 -14.72 17.89 19.20
C THR A 34 -13.73 16.95 18.50
N PHE A 35 -13.71 16.93 17.16
CA PHE A 35 -12.84 16.05 16.39
C PHE A 35 -11.38 16.51 16.47
N VAL A 36 -10.50 15.61 16.90
CA VAL A 36 -9.05 15.86 16.94
C VAL A 36 -8.44 15.47 15.60
N ALA A 37 -7.74 16.41 14.97
CA ALA A 37 -7.04 16.13 13.72
C ALA A 37 -5.84 15.19 13.99
N PRO A 38 -5.64 14.12 13.20
CA PRO A 38 -4.46 13.27 13.33
C PRO A 38 -3.20 14.07 13.00
N ASN A 39 -2.11 13.80 13.73
CA ASN A 39 -0.82 14.45 13.49
C ASN A 39 -0.32 14.07 12.08
N PRO A 40 -0.01 15.03 11.19
CA PRO A 40 0.53 14.73 9.88
C PRO A 40 1.84 13.95 10.01
N LEU A 41 1.95 12.83 9.30
CA LEU A 41 3.19 12.07 9.23
C LEU A 41 4.29 12.93 8.55
N PRO A 42 5.56 12.82 8.98
CA PRO A 42 6.65 13.55 8.38
C PRO A 42 6.94 13.01 6.97
N GLY A 43 6.52 13.77 5.96
CA GLY A 43 6.90 13.58 4.56
C GLY A 43 5.80 13.00 3.67
N PRO A 44 5.88 13.24 2.35
CA PRO A 44 4.93 12.69 1.39
C PRO A 44 5.18 11.19 1.25
N SER A 45 4.29 10.35 1.78
CA SER A 45 4.25 8.92 1.47
C SER A 45 3.68 8.72 0.05
N ILE A 46 4.37 9.24 -0.97
CA ILE A 46 3.94 9.11 -2.37
C ILE A 46 4.21 7.68 -2.85
N CYS A 47 3.33 6.76 -2.48
CA CYS A 47 3.29 5.44 -3.09
C CYS A 47 2.68 5.59 -4.48
N ARG A 48 3.50 5.88 -5.51
CA ARG A 48 3.06 6.08 -6.91
C ARG A 48 2.13 4.96 -7.42
N TRP A 49 2.25 3.75 -6.88
CA TRP A 49 1.46 2.58 -7.30
C TRP A 49 0.26 2.26 -6.41
N LEU A 50 0.01 3.06 -5.37
CA LEU A 50 -1.13 2.88 -4.48
C LEU A 50 -2.44 2.85 -5.26
N HIS A 51 -2.65 3.78 -6.19
CA HIS A 51 -3.89 3.84 -6.97
C HIS A 51 -4.13 2.54 -7.77
N ARG A 52 -3.10 2.01 -8.42
CA ARG A 52 -3.19 0.76 -9.18
C ARG A 52 -3.44 -0.44 -8.25
N ALA A 53 -2.76 -0.50 -7.10
CA ALA A 53 -2.99 -1.53 -6.09
C ALA A 53 -4.43 -1.50 -5.57
N SER A 54 -4.96 -0.31 -5.28
CA SER A 54 -6.34 -0.13 -4.82
C SER A 54 -7.35 -0.59 -5.87
N TRP A 55 -7.15 -0.26 -7.15
CA TRP A 55 -8.03 -0.75 -8.21
C TRP A 55 -7.99 -2.28 -8.31
N VAL A 56 -6.79 -2.89 -8.41
CA VAL A 56 -6.65 -4.37 -8.48
C VAL A 56 -7.27 -5.04 -7.26
N SER A 57 -7.09 -4.49 -6.06
CA SER A 57 -7.71 -5.03 -4.84
C SER A 57 -9.24 -5.04 -4.91
N THR A 58 -9.83 -3.98 -5.46
CA THR A 58 -11.28 -3.85 -5.59
C THR A 58 -11.81 -4.88 -6.60
N GLU A 59 -11.16 -5.01 -7.75
CA GLU A 59 -11.53 -6.00 -8.77
C GLU A 59 -11.43 -7.44 -8.25
N LEU A 60 -10.39 -7.76 -7.46
CA LEU A 60 -10.23 -9.07 -6.85
C LEU A 60 -11.33 -9.37 -5.82
N LEU A 61 -11.69 -8.39 -4.98
CA LEU A 61 -12.76 -8.56 -3.98
C LEU A 61 -14.13 -8.75 -4.65
N ILE A 62 -14.38 -8.09 -5.79
CA ILE A 62 -15.62 -8.27 -6.57
C ILE A 62 -15.63 -9.64 -7.26
N THR A 63 -14.48 -10.07 -7.79
CA THR A 63 -14.35 -11.35 -8.50
C THR A 63 -14.45 -12.55 -7.53
N PHE A 64 -13.87 -12.42 -6.35
CA PHE A 64 -13.79 -13.47 -5.34
C PHE A 64 -14.41 -13.01 -4.01
N PRO A 65 -15.74 -13.06 -3.87
CA PRO A 65 -16.41 -12.66 -2.63
C PRO A 65 -16.10 -13.62 -1.48
N SER A 66 -16.42 -13.18 -0.26
CA SER A 66 -16.39 -14.02 0.95
C SER A 66 -17.22 -15.31 0.76
N PRO A 67 -16.75 -16.48 1.21
CA PRO A 67 -15.62 -16.71 2.11
C PRO A 67 -14.26 -16.92 1.42
N THR A 68 -14.19 -16.85 0.09
CA THR A 68 -12.98 -17.20 -0.67
C THR A 68 -11.81 -16.29 -0.37
N VAL A 69 -12.02 -14.97 -0.32
CA VAL A 69 -11.00 -14.01 0.11
C VAL A 69 -11.49 -13.33 1.38
N LYS A 70 -10.73 -13.46 2.46
CA LYS A 70 -11.07 -12.86 3.76
C LYS A 70 -10.70 -11.38 3.81
N ALA A 71 -9.50 -11.07 3.35
CA ALA A 71 -8.96 -9.73 3.43
C ALA A 71 -7.95 -9.48 2.32
N ILE A 72 -7.90 -8.21 1.90
CA ILE A 72 -6.81 -7.69 1.09
C ILE A 72 -6.14 -6.56 1.86
N THR A 73 -4.82 -6.60 1.95
CA THR A 73 -4.03 -5.59 2.67
C THR A 73 -3.03 -4.94 1.72
N ILE A 74 -3.00 -3.62 1.69
CA ILE A 74 -2.02 -2.85 0.94
C ILE A 74 -1.03 -2.25 1.93
N MET A 75 0.23 -2.67 1.85
CA MET A 75 1.31 -2.26 2.74
C MET A 75 2.28 -1.31 2.02
N PRO A 76 2.28 -0.02 2.36
CA PRO A 76 3.29 0.90 1.88
C PRO A 76 4.60 0.69 2.64
N HIS A 77 5.68 0.51 1.90
CA HIS A 77 7.04 0.34 2.42
C HIS A 77 7.94 1.48 1.93
N SER A 78 8.70 2.07 2.85
CA SER A 78 9.57 3.23 2.58
C SER A 78 11.07 2.89 2.58
N THR A 79 11.44 1.64 2.26
CA THR A 79 12.84 1.19 2.35
C THR A 79 13.59 1.44 1.04
N GLU A 80 14.71 2.16 1.11
CA GLU A 80 15.56 2.53 -0.05
C GLU A 80 16.09 1.30 -0.81
N LYS A 81 16.46 0.23 -0.09
CA LYS A 81 16.98 -1.03 -0.67
C LYS A 81 15.99 -1.72 -1.62
N THR A 82 14.70 -1.48 -1.43
CA THR A 82 13.62 -2.16 -2.17
C THR A 82 12.84 -1.17 -3.04
N ALA A 83 13.46 -0.03 -3.35
CA ALA A 83 12.92 1.00 -4.23
C ALA A 83 12.25 0.42 -5.48
N GLY A 84 11.01 0.85 -5.70
CA GLY A 84 10.26 0.54 -6.89
C GLY A 84 9.93 -0.95 -7.06
N ARG A 85 9.54 -1.65 -5.99
CA ARG A 85 8.94 -2.98 -6.11
C ARG A 85 7.41 -2.94 -5.91
N PHE A 86 6.76 -3.84 -6.64
CA PHE A 86 5.34 -4.12 -6.52
C PHE A 86 5.22 -5.62 -6.43
N ARG A 87 4.85 -6.12 -5.25
CA ARG A 87 4.73 -7.56 -5.00
C ARG A 87 3.33 -7.91 -4.52
N VAL A 88 2.80 -8.99 -5.07
CA VAL A 88 1.51 -9.55 -4.65
C VAL A 88 1.78 -10.90 -4.00
N TRP A 89 1.37 -11.02 -2.75
CA TRP A 89 1.53 -12.20 -1.93
C TRP A 89 0.19 -12.80 -1.60
N LEU A 90 0.13 -14.13 -1.61
CA LEU A 90 -1.01 -14.90 -1.14
C LEU A 90 -0.64 -15.58 0.18
N PHE A 91 -1.43 -15.33 1.21
CA PHE A 91 -1.30 -15.92 2.53
C PHE A 91 -2.42 -16.93 2.75
N MET A 92 -2.06 -18.06 3.36
CA MET A 92 -2.96 -19.15 3.74
C MET A 92 -2.56 -19.60 5.14
N GLU A 93 -3.53 -19.95 6.00
CA GLU A 93 -3.30 -20.21 7.43
C GLU A 93 -2.25 -21.31 7.70
N ASP A 94 -2.20 -22.35 6.86
CA ASP A 94 -1.30 -23.50 7.07
C ASP A 94 -0.17 -23.61 6.03
N GLN A 95 0.11 -22.56 5.26
CA GLN A 95 1.14 -22.60 4.21
C GLN A 95 2.03 -21.36 4.22
N GLN A 96 3.21 -21.52 3.64
CA GLN A 96 4.12 -20.38 3.43
C GLN A 96 3.49 -19.40 2.43
N PRO A 97 3.73 -18.08 2.60
CA PRO A 97 3.24 -17.08 1.67
C PRO A 97 3.74 -17.35 0.25
N ILE A 98 2.81 -17.39 -0.71
CA ILE A 98 3.14 -17.62 -2.12
C ILE A 98 3.27 -16.26 -2.81
N LEU A 99 4.40 -16.05 -3.49
CA LEU A 99 4.58 -14.90 -4.35
C LEU A 99 3.79 -15.11 -5.63
N MET A 100 2.71 -14.35 -5.82
CA MET A 100 1.89 -14.41 -7.03
C MET A 100 2.45 -13.54 -8.14
N TRP A 101 3.05 -12.40 -7.79
CA TRP A 101 3.59 -11.46 -8.76
C TRP A 101 4.71 -10.62 -8.17
N ASP A 102 5.77 -10.38 -8.93
CA ASP A 102 6.78 -9.36 -8.64
C ASP A 102 7.08 -8.60 -9.94
N ARG A 103 6.88 -7.28 -9.91
CA ARG A 103 7.16 -6.40 -11.06
C ARG A 103 8.59 -6.55 -11.59
N LYS A 104 9.60 -6.76 -10.73
CA LYS A 104 10.99 -6.88 -11.18
C LYS A 104 11.29 -8.22 -11.84
N VAL A 105 10.51 -9.25 -11.53
CA VAL A 105 10.65 -10.59 -12.11
C VAL A 105 9.89 -10.66 -13.44
N GLU A 106 8.64 -10.19 -13.44
CA GLU A 106 7.73 -10.28 -14.59
C GLU A 106 7.89 -9.11 -15.58
N GLY A 107 8.61 -8.05 -15.20
CA GLY A 107 8.87 -6.90 -16.06
C GLY A 107 7.66 -6.00 -16.31
N GLY A 108 6.70 -5.95 -15.38
CA GLY A 108 5.49 -5.15 -15.55
C GLY A 108 4.48 -5.28 -14.41
N PHE A 109 3.34 -4.61 -14.58
CA PHE A 109 2.20 -4.78 -13.69
C PHE A 109 1.37 -6.01 -14.08
N PRO A 110 0.73 -6.67 -13.11
CA PRO A 110 -0.13 -7.80 -13.41
C PRO A 110 -1.32 -7.34 -14.25
N GLU A 111 -1.59 -8.02 -15.35
CA GLU A 111 -2.91 -7.94 -15.98
C GLU A 111 -3.92 -8.62 -15.07
N LEU A 112 -5.09 -7.99 -14.87
CA LEU A 112 -6.11 -8.50 -13.96
C LEU A 112 -6.47 -9.97 -14.28
N LYS A 113 -6.58 -10.32 -15.56
CA LYS A 113 -6.88 -11.69 -16.00
C LYS A 113 -5.82 -12.70 -15.58
N VAL A 114 -4.54 -12.34 -15.68
CA VAL A 114 -3.43 -13.20 -15.31
C VAL A 114 -3.43 -13.44 -13.81
N LEU A 115 -3.67 -12.40 -13.01
CA LEU A 115 -3.70 -12.51 -11.56
C LEU A 115 -4.90 -13.36 -11.07
N VAL A 116 -6.08 -13.14 -11.66
CA VAL A 116 -7.29 -13.93 -11.39
C VAL A 116 -7.08 -15.39 -11.78
N SER A 117 -6.49 -15.64 -12.96
CA SER A 117 -6.20 -17.00 -13.42
C SER A 117 -5.19 -17.71 -12.52
N SER A 118 -4.14 -17.00 -12.10
CA SER A 118 -3.12 -17.54 -11.17
C SER A 118 -3.74 -17.87 -9.81
N PHE A 119 -4.59 -16.98 -9.27
CA PHE A 119 -5.32 -17.24 -8.03
C PHE A 119 -6.23 -18.47 -8.16
N ALA A 120 -7.02 -18.53 -9.23
CA ALA A 120 -7.92 -19.65 -9.48
C ALA A 120 -7.15 -20.97 -9.58
N GLN A 121 -6.03 -21.00 -10.32
CA GLN A 121 -5.18 -22.18 -10.44
C GLN A 121 -4.66 -22.63 -9.08
N LEU A 122 -4.08 -21.74 -8.28
CA LEU A 122 -3.60 -22.05 -6.93
C LEU A 122 -4.72 -22.55 -6.03
N TYR A 123 -5.90 -21.92 -6.11
CA TYR A 123 -7.08 -22.33 -5.37
C TYR A 123 -7.52 -23.76 -5.74
N PHE A 124 -7.50 -24.12 -7.02
CA PHE A 124 -7.79 -25.48 -7.49
C PHE A 124 -6.72 -26.50 -7.05
N ASP A 125 -5.44 -26.16 -7.18
CA ASP A 125 -4.32 -27.05 -6.83
C ASP A 125 -4.31 -27.39 -5.32
N VAL A 126 -4.54 -26.38 -4.48
CA VAL A 126 -4.72 -26.58 -3.03
C VAL A 126 -5.95 -27.46 -2.76
N GLY A 127 -7.05 -27.21 -3.47
CA GLY A 127 -8.30 -27.97 -3.35
C GLY A 127 -8.21 -29.46 -3.75
N GLN A 128 -7.31 -29.84 -4.65
CA GLN A 128 -7.11 -31.25 -5.05
C GLN A 128 -6.17 -32.02 -4.11
N SER A 129 -5.20 -31.35 -3.48
CA SER A 129 -4.20 -32.03 -2.65
C SER A 129 -4.75 -32.53 -1.30
N THR A 130 -5.88 -31.98 -0.84
CA THR A 130 -6.45 -32.31 0.47
C THR A 130 -7.85 -32.91 0.32
N TRP A 131 -7.97 -34.22 0.48
CA TRP A 131 -9.25 -34.94 0.52
C TRP A 131 -10.10 -34.65 1.77
N ASP A 132 -9.69 -33.70 2.63
CA ASP A 132 -10.37 -33.37 3.87
C ASP A 132 -11.51 -32.35 3.66
N CYS A 133 -12.73 -32.78 3.96
CA CYS A 133 -13.93 -31.93 3.98
C CYS A 133 -13.83 -30.72 4.93
N ALA A 134 -12.92 -30.75 5.90
CA ALA A 134 -12.69 -29.68 6.88
C ALA A 134 -11.97 -28.44 6.29
N LEU A 135 -11.37 -28.54 5.11
CA LEU A 135 -10.55 -27.46 4.52
C LEU A 135 -11.27 -26.62 3.46
N ARG A 136 -12.57 -26.84 3.27
CA ARG A 136 -13.44 -26.07 2.36
C ARG A 136 -13.65 -24.61 2.81
N ASN A 137 -13.15 -24.24 3.98
CA ASN A 137 -13.34 -22.93 4.60
C ASN A 137 -11.99 -22.25 4.92
N ARG A 138 -10.94 -22.54 4.14
CA ARG A 138 -9.65 -21.85 4.30
C ARG A 138 -9.79 -20.38 3.96
N GLU A 139 -9.25 -19.55 4.83
CA GLU A 139 -9.24 -18.11 4.67
C GLU A 139 -8.00 -17.71 3.87
N TYR A 140 -8.21 -17.15 2.68
CA TYR A 140 -7.13 -16.59 1.87
C TYR A 140 -7.02 -15.09 2.16
N ALA A 141 -5.80 -14.62 2.40
CA ALA A 141 -5.50 -13.21 2.53
C ALA A 141 -4.49 -12.78 1.46
N ILE A 142 -4.78 -11.69 0.76
CA ILE A 142 -3.89 -11.17 -0.29
C ILE A 142 -3.20 -9.92 0.24
N SER A 143 -1.88 -9.83 0.08
CA SER A 143 -1.15 -8.62 0.43
C SER A 143 -0.40 -8.02 -0.75
N PHE A 144 -0.54 -6.72 -0.89
CA PHE A 144 0.21 -5.89 -1.83
C PHE A 144 1.32 -5.17 -1.08
N SER A 145 2.58 -5.50 -1.39
CA SER A 145 3.75 -4.75 -0.91
C SER A 145 4.08 -3.68 -1.94
N LEU A 146 4.00 -2.42 -1.52
CA LEU A 146 4.27 -1.26 -2.37
C LEU A 146 5.49 -0.50 -1.86
N GLU A 147 6.60 -0.56 -2.55
CA GLU A 147 7.81 0.15 -2.14
C GLU A 147 7.92 1.53 -2.82
N SER A 148 7.78 2.60 -2.03
CA SER A 148 7.51 3.97 -2.50
C SER A 148 8.72 4.86 -2.74
N HIS A 149 9.90 4.51 -2.24
CA HIS A 149 11.08 5.34 -2.47
C HIS A 149 11.58 5.12 -3.90
N TRP A 150 11.13 5.98 -4.82
CA TRP A 150 11.70 6.13 -6.15
C TRP A 150 12.29 7.53 -6.21
N ASP A 151 13.62 7.62 -6.20
CA ASP A 151 14.34 8.85 -6.45
C ASP A 151 15.09 8.69 -7.78
N ILE A 152 14.65 9.46 -8.78
CA ILE A 152 15.22 9.54 -10.13
C ILE A 152 16.73 9.89 -10.09
N ARG A 153 17.22 10.50 -9.01
CA ARG A 153 18.62 10.89 -8.87
C ARG A 153 19.52 9.78 -8.32
N THR A 154 18.97 8.82 -7.58
CA THR A 154 19.78 7.81 -6.86
C THR A 154 19.61 6.39 -7.40
N ASN A 155 18.63 6.11 -8.25
CA ASN A 155 18.45 4.78 -8.82
C ASN A 155 18.09 4.82 -10.32
N PRO A 156 19.07 5.04 -11.22
CA PRO A 156 18.88 4.96 -12.67
C PRO A 156 18.82 3.48 -13.10
N SER A 157 17.82 2.74 -12.63
CA SER A 157 17.62 1.37 -13.07
C SER A 157 16.94 1.37 -14.44
N ILE A 158 17.44 0.51 -15.33
CA ILE A 158 17.15 0.32 -16.77
C ILE A 158 15.67 0.18 -17.19
N ASP A 159 14.72 0.32 -16.27
CA ASP A 159 13.27 0.16 -16.48
C ASP A 159 12.49 1.49 -16.55
N ASP A 160 13.15 2.65 -16.41
CA ASP A 160 12.50 3.97 -16.38
C ASP A 160 11.75 4.34 -17.67
N ASP A 161 12.26 3.96 -18.85
CA ASP A 161 11.57 4.24 -20.13
C ASP A 161 10.27 3.42 -20.30
N ARG A 162 10.26 2.16 -19.84
CA ARG A 162 9.05 1.33 -19.85
C ARG A 162 8.04 1.82 -18.82
N ASP A 163 8.51 2.27 -17.65
CA ASP A 163 7.64 2.80 -16.60
C ASP A 163 6.89 4.07 -16.99
N ALA A 164 7.46 4.90 -17.87
CA ALA A 164 6.81 6.10 -18.40
C ALA A 164 5.65 5.74 -19.36
N GLU A 165 5.83 4.73 -20.21
CA GLU A 165 4.77 4.26 -21.12
C GLU A 165 3.56 3.70 -20.35
N TRP A 166 3.80 2.97 -19.25
CA TRP A 166 2.73 2.44 -18.39
C TRP A 166 2.02 3.50 -17.51
N ILE A 167 2.56 4.72 -17.40
CA ILE A 167 1.85 5.84 -16.74
C ILE A 167 0.76 6.40 -17.67
N ALA A 168 1.01 6.37 -18.98
CA ALA A 168 0.16 7.01 -19.98
C ALA A 168 -0.95 6.10 -20.53
N SER A 169 -0.90 4.79 -20.22
CA SER A 169 -1.93 3.79 -20.58
C SER A 169 -2.74 3.35 -19.37
#